data_AF-A0A352UM59-F1
#
_entry.id   AF-A0A352UM59-F1
#
_cell.length_a   1.000
_cell.length_b   1.000
_cell.length_c   1.000
_cell.angle_alpha   90.00
_cell.angle_beta   90.00
_cell.angle_gamma   90.00
#
_symmetry.space_group_name_H-M   'P 1'
#
loop_
_entity.id
_entity.type
_entity.pdbx_description
1 polymer ?
#
loop_
_entity_poly.entity_id
_entity_poly.type
_entity_poly.pdbx_seq_one_letter_code
_entity_poly.pdbx_strand_id
1 'polypeptide(L)' 'RRFKGGLVGVINDLYIEPSARGTGAASALADAAETWMRESGAESARCDIVAGNAGGF' A
#
# COMPACT_ATOMS: atom_id res chain seq x y z
N ARG A 1 16.17 26.94 1.82
CA ARG A 1 15.54 25.70 2.33
C ARG A 1 15.39 24.74 1.15
N ARG A 2 16.24 23.70 1.02
CA ARG A 2 16.08 22.70 -0.06
C ARG A 2 14.93 21.76 0.34
N PHE A 3 13.92 21.58 -0.51
CA PHE A 3 13.02 20.44 -0.38
C PHE A 3 13.86 19.20 -0.75
N LYS A 4 14.22 18.37 0.23
CA LYS A 4 14.67 17.01 -0.06
C LYS A 4 13.43 16.28 -0.58
N GLY A 5 13.39 15.97 -1.87
CA GLY A 5 12.40 15.00 -2.36
C GLY A 5 12.76 13.65 -1.76
N GLY A 6 11.87 13.10 -0.93
CA GLY A 6 11.97 11.74 -0.40
C GLY A 6 11.45 10.75 -1.44
N LEU A 7 11.95 9.51 -1.40
CA LEU A 7 11.41 8.43 -2.23
C LEU A 7 10.00 8.07 -1.76
N VAL A 8 9.08 7.89 -2.71
CA VAL A 8 7.68 7.49 -2.44
C VAL A 8 7.45 6.11 -3.02
N GLY A 9 7.05 5.16 -2.19
CA GLY A 9 6.60 3.84 -2.62
C GLY A 9 5.16 3.89 -3.12
N VAL A 10 4.80 3.06 -4.09
CA VAL A 10 3.46 3.05 -4.68
C VAL A 10 2.90 1.63 -4.70
N ILE A 11 1.73 1.45 -4.10
CA ILE A 11 0.90 0.25 -4.31
C ILE A 11 -0.04 0.58 -5.46
N ASN A 12 0.28 0.06 -6.65
CA ASN A 12 -0.53 0.29 -7.85
C ASN A 12 -1.86 -0.48 -7.78
N ASP A 13 -1.79 -1.75 -7.42
CA ASP A 13 -2.93 -2.65 -7.38
C ASP A 13 -2.85 -3.57 -6.15
N LEU A 14 -3.98 -3.73 -5.45
CA LEU A 14 -4.15 -4.74 -4.42
C LEU A 14 -5.56 -5.32 -4.55
N TYR A 15 -5.62 -6.60 -4.89
CA TYR A 15 -6.87 -7.33 -5.08
C TYR A 15 -6.87 -8.60 -4.24
N ILE A 16 -7.96 -8.78 -3.48
CA ILE A 16 -8.25 -10.03 -2.77
C ILE A 16 -9.50 -10.64 -3.37
N GLU A 17 -9.36 -11.90 -3.78
CA GLU A 17 -10.45 -12.73 -4.24
C GLU A 17 -11.59 -12.75 -3.22
N PRO A 18 -12.87 -12.57 -3.59
CA PRO A 18 -13.97 -12.49 -2.65
C PRO A 18 -14.03 -13.62 -1.63
N SER A 19 -13.72 -14.86 -2.04
CA SER A 19 -13.71 -16.04 -1.17
C SER A 19 -12.59 -16.04 -0.14
N ALA A 20 -11.55 -15.24 -0.34
CA ALA A 20 -10.41 -15.09 0.56
C ALA A 20 -10.50 -13.82 1.44
N ARG A 21 -11.58 -13.03 1.34
CA ARG A 21 -11.77 -11.83 2.19
C ARG A 21 -12.05 -12.21 3.64
N GLY A 22 -11.77 -11.27 4.55
CA GLY A 22 -11.93 -11.50 6.00
C GLY A 22 -10.86 -12.40 6.63
N THR A 23 -9.85 -12.82 5.86
CA THR A 23 -8.75 -13.67 6.32
C THR A 23 -7.50 -12.89 6.78
N GLY A 24 -7.48 -11.57 6.57
CA GLY A 24 -6.30 -10.73 6.81
C GLY A 24 -5.28 -10.68 5.66
N ALA A 25 -5.57 -11.33 4.51
CA ALA A 25 -4.65 -11.36 3.37
C ALA A 25 -4.27 -9.98 2.81
N ALA A 26 -5.23 -9.03 2.76
CA ALA A 26 -4.96 -7.66 2.31
C ALA A 26 -3.90 -6.98 3.20
N SER A 27 -4.06 -7.06 4.52
CA SER A 27 -3.13 -6.47 5.49
C SER A 27 -1.76 -7.10 5.38
N ALA A 28 -1.67 -8.43 5.31
CA ALA A 28 -0.39 -9.12 5.18
C ALA A 28 0.38 -8.72 3.90
N LEU A 29 -0.34 -8.54 2.78
CA LEU A 29 0.27 -8.06 1.53
C LEU A 29 0.68 -6.59 1.62
N ALA A 30 -0.13 -5.74 2.25
CA ALA A 30 0.19 -4.33 2.45
C ALA A 30 1.43 -4.16 3.35
N ASP A 31 1.52 -4.92 4.45
CA ASP A 31 2.66 -4.91 5.37
C ASP A 31 3.97 -5.34 4.67
N ALA A 32 3.89 -6.38 3.83
CA ALA A 32 5.02 -6.85 3.05
C ALA A 32 5.48 -5.79 2.03
N ALA A 33 4.54 -5.14 1.35
CA ALA A 33 4.83 -4.06 0.41
C ALA A 33 5.45 -2.85 1.12
N GLU A 34 4.91 -2.45 2.28
CA GLU A 34 5.43 -1.34 3.08
C GLU A 34 6.84 -1.64 3.60
N THR A 35 7.09 -2.87 4.05
CA THR A 35 8.42 -3.33 4.49
C THR A 35 9.43 -3.20 3.36
N TRP A 36 9.10 -3.70 2.17
CA TRP A 36 9.96 -3.59 1.00
C TRP A 36 10.24 -2.14 0.60
N MET A 37 9.22 -1.27 0.64
CA MET A 37 9.38 0.15 0.35
C MET A 37 10.30 0.84 1.36
N ARG A 38 10.13 0.56 2.65
CA ARG A 38 10.97 1.10 3.72
C ARG A 38 12.43 0.66 3.56
N GLU A 39 12.66 -0.62 3.28
CA GLU A 39 13.99 -1.16 3.02
C GLU A 39 14.64 -0.55 1.77
N SER A 40 13.81 -0.17 0.79
CA SER A 40 14.23 0.55 -0.42
C SER A 40 14.49 2.06 -0.19
N GLY A 41 14.28 2.56 1.03
CA GLY A 41 14.51 3.96 1.40
C GLY A 41 13.32 4.88 1.14
N ALA A 42 12.11 4.35 0.93
CA ALA A 42 10.91 5.17 0.81
C ALA A 42 10.56 5.80 2.17
N GLU A 43 10.24 7.10 2.13
CA GLU A 43 9.83 7.88 3.32
C GLU A 43 8.31 7.95 3.45
N SER A 44 7.58 7.62 2.39
CA SER A 44 6.13 7.56 2.35
C SER A 44 5.65 6.53 1.35
N ALA A 45 4.42 6.08 1.51
CA ALA A 45 3.74 5.21 0.56
C ALA A 45 2.45 5.88 0.06
N ARG A 46 2.09 5.62 -1.19
CA ARG A 46 0.84 6.06 -1.81
C ARG A 46 0.08 4.85 -2.35
N CYS A 47 -1.22 4.85 -2.13
CA CYS A 47 -2.17 4.06 -2.89
C CYS A 47 -3.33 4.97 -3.27
N ASP A 48 -3.91 4.74 -4.44
CA ASP A 48 -5.13 5.42 -4.87
C ASP A 48 -6.28 4.42 -4.77
N ILE A 49 -7.34 4.79 -4.06
CA ILE A 49 -8.52 3.96 -3.87
C ILE A 49 -9.63 4.47 -4.78
N VAL A 50 -10.23 3.56 -5.56
CA VAL A 50 -11.37 3.91 -6.41
C VAL A 50 -12.53 4.39 -5.53
N ALA A 51 -13.11 5.54 -5.89
CA ALA A 51 -14.25 6.11 -5.19
C ALA A 51 -15.41 5.09 -5.10
N GLY A 52 -16.00 4.96 -3.90
CA GLY A 52 -17.04 3.96 -3.64
C GLY A 52 -16.52 2.59 -3.20
N ASN A 53 -15.22 2.39 -3.04
CA ASN A 53 -14.69 1.20 -2.36
C ASN A 53 -14.95 1.27 -0.85
N ALA A 54 -16.04 0.63 -0.40
CA ALA A 54 -16.40 0.53 1.02
C ALA A 54 -15.47 -0.36 1.84
N GLY A 55 -14.64 -1.18 1.18
CA GLY A 55 -13.64 -2.03 1.82
C GLY A 55 -12.26 -1.38 1.88
N GLY A 56 -12.19 -0.04 1.93
CA GLY A 56 -10.92 0.68 2.13
C GLY A 56 -10.09 0.09 3.28
N PHE A 57 -8.77 0.28 3.20
CA PHE A 57 -7.80 -0.30 4.13
C PHE A 57 -8.19 -0.17 5.60
#